data_AF-A0A089NGS0-F1
#
_entry.id   AF-A0A089NGS0-F1
#
_cell.length_a   1.000
_cell.length_b   1.000
_cell.length_c   1.000
_cell.angle_alpha   90.00
_cell.angle_beta   90.00
_cell.angle_gamma   90.00
#
_symmetry.space_group_name_H-M   'P 1'
#
loop_
_entity.id
_entity.type
_entity.pdbx_description
1 polymer ?
#
loop_
_entity_poly.entity_id
_entity_poly.type
_entity_poly.pdbx_seq_one_letter_code
_entity_poly.pdbx_strand_id
1 'polypeptide(L)'
;FPVPQVIQDNKSAWRTDEEFAREMLAGVNPVAIRRLQEFPPASKLDQKAYGDQTSQITKEHIEHNLKGLSIDEAIKNNKLFILDHHDALMPYLRRINTTSTKTYSSRTLLFLENDGTLKPLAIELSLPHPDGDQFGCISKVYTPSSQGIEGSIWQLAKAYVNVNDSGHHQLISHWLKTHAVIEPFV
;
A
#
# COMPACT_ATOMS: atom_id res chain seq x y z
N PHE A 1 -5.21 -5.77 29.08
CA PHE A 1 -5.96 -6.04 27.84
C PHE A 1 -5.97 -7.54 27.57
N PRO A 2 -7.03 -8.13 27.01
CA PRO A 2 -7.02 -9.51 26.55
C PRO A 2 -5.98 -9.70 25.43
N VAL A 3 -5.45 -10.92 25.29
CA VAL A 3 -4.48 -11.24 24.23
C VAL A 3 -5.18 -11.19 22.87
N PRO A 4 -4.72 -10.38 21.90
CA PRO A 4 -5.28 -10.37 20.56
C PRO A 4 -5.11 -11.70 19.84
N GLN A 5 -6.12 -12.12 19.07
CA GLN A 5 -6.12 -13.40 18.33
C GLN A 5 -4.92 -13.56 17.40
N VAL A 6 -4.51 -12.49 16.70
CA VAL A 6 -3.39 -12.49 15.75
C VAL A 6 -2.03 -12.84 16.39
N ILE A 7 -1.89 -12.74 17.71
CA ILE A 7 -0.67 -13.13 18.44
C ILE A 7 -0.89 -14.26 19.44
N GLN A 8 -2.08 -14.89 19.45
CA GLN A 8 -2.42 -15.94 20.41
C GLN A 8 -1.53 -17.18 20.21
N ASP A 9 -1.36 -17.60 18.95
CA ASP A 9 -0.56 -18.79 18.61
C ASP A 9 0.91 -18.43 18.31
N ASN A 10 1.15 -17.32 17.60
CA ASN A 10 2.50 -16.89 17.23
C ASN A 10 2.69 -15.39 17.44
N LYS A 11 3.55 -15.03 18.41
CA LYS A 11 3.79 -13.64 18.82
C LYS A 11 4.50 -12.76 17.78
N SER A 12 5.05 -13.36 16.73
CA SER A 12 5.85 -12.66 15.71
C SER A 12 5.34 -12.82 14.27
N ALA A 13 4.34 -13.67 14.02
CA ALA A 13 3.84 -13.94 12.67
C ALA A 13 3.35 -12.68 11.94
N TRP A 14 2.77 -11.72 12.67
CA TRP A 14 2.32 -10.43 12.13
C TRP A 14 3.42 -9.61 11.42
N ARG A 15 4.71 -9.92 11.66
CA ARG A 15 5.85 -9.24 11.03
C ARG A 15 6.24 -9.84 9.67
N THR A 16 5.72 -11.01 9.35
CA THR A 16 6.05 -11.72 8.10
C THR A 16 5.47 -11.00 6.88
N ASP A 17 6.01 -11.29 5.70
CA ASP A 17 5.48 -10.73 4.46
C ASP A 17 4.20 -11.46 4.02
N GLU A 18 4.15 -12.75 4.34
CA GLU A 18 3.01 -13.63 4.16
C GLU A 18 1.78 -13.09 4.91
N GLU A 19 1.92 -12.80 6.21
CA GLU A 19 0.78 -12.29 7.01
C GLU A 19 0.37 -10.88 6.59
N PHE A 20 1.36 -10.01 6.29
CA PHE A 20 1.10 -8.66 5.79
C PHE A 20 0.25 -8.66 4.50
N ALA A 21 0.57 -9.56 3.56
CA ALA A 21 -0.20 -9.68 2.32
C ALA A 21 -1.54 -10.42 2.52
N ARG A 22 -1.57 -11.45 3.37
CA ARG A 22 -2.79 -12.23 3.67
C ARG A 22 -3.87 -11.36 4.31
N GLU A 23 -3.52 -10.45 5.21
CA GLU A 23 -4.48 -9.55 5.85
C GLU A 23 -5.20 -8.61 4.86
N MET A 24 -4.61 -8.35 3.68
CA MET A 24 -5.29 -7.58 2.63
C MET A 24 -6.48 -8.34 1.99
N LEU A 25 -6.55 -9.65 2.16
CA LEU A 25 -7.64 -10.51 1.67
C LEU A 25 -8.51 -11.07 2.80
N ALA A 26 -7.95 -11.25 3.99
CA ALA A 26 -8.59 -11.95 5.09
C ALA A 26 -8.24 -11.35 6.47
N GLY A 27 -7.94 -10.06 6.50
CA GLY A 27 -7.75 -9.25 7.70
C GLY A 27 -8.94 -8.31 7.93
N VAL A 28 -8.70 -7.17 8.57
CA VAL A 28 -9.74 -6.22 8.97
C VAL A 28 -10.26 -5.36 7.80
N ASN A 29 -9.47 -5.17 6.75
CA ASN A 29 -9.84 -4.37 5.58
C ASN A 29 -9.70 -5.13 4.25
N PRO A 30 -10.43 -6.25 4.05
CA PRO A 30 -10.24 -7.15 2.92
C PRO A 30 -10.87 -6.63 1.60
N VAL A 31 -11.18 -5.34 1.52
CA VAL A 31 -11.97 -4.73 0.44
C VAL A 31 -11.22 -3.64 -0.34
N ALA A 32 -9.96 -3.36 0.02
CA ALA A 32 -9.19 -2.26 -0.56
C ALA A 32 -8.23 -2.68 -1.69
N ILE A 33 -7.75 -3.93 -1.68
CA ILE A 33 -6.83 -4.48 -2.67
C ILE A 33 -7.50 -4.58 -4.05
N ARG A 34 -6.73 -4.34 -5.12
CA ARG A 34 -7.21 -4.36 -6.52
C ARG A 34 -6.24 -5.12 -7.41
N ARG A 35 -6.73 -5.64 -8.54
CA ARG A 35 -5.85 -6.13 -9.61
C ARG A 35 -5.14 -4.95 -10.26
N LEU A 36 -3.82 -5.06 -10.43
CA LEU A 36 -3.03 -4.08 -11.17
C LEU A 36 -3.38 -4.18 -12.68
N GLN A 37 -3.69 -3.05 -13.30
CA GLN A 37 -4.14 -2.99 -14.70
C GLN A 37 -3.03 -2.57 -15.67
N GLU A 38 -2.12 -1.72 -15.20
CA GLU A 38 -1.04 -1.15 -15.99
C GLU A 38 0.19 -0.96 -15.10
N PHE A 39 1.37 -0.91 -15.72
CA PHE A 39 2.62 -0.69 -15.02
C PHE A 39 3.48 0.35 -15.76
N PRO A 40 4.07 1.34 -15.06
CA PRO A 40 3.93 1.59 -13.61
C PRO A 40 2.50 2.01 -13.23
N PRO A 41 2.08 1.88 -11.96
CA PRO A 41 0.76 2.36 -11.52
C PRO A 41 0.60 3.86 -11.76
N ALA A 42 -0.49 4.26 -12.44
CA ALA A 42 -0.78 5.66 -12.70
C ALA A 42 -1.60 6.32 -11.58
N SER A 43 -1.30 7.59 -11.31
CA SER A 43 -2.13 8.49 -10.50
C SER A 43 -3.24 9.10 -11.34
N LYS A 44 -4.40 9.35 -10.73
CA LYS A 44 -5.56 10.04 -11.30
C LYS A 44 -5.74 11.46 -10.74
N LEU A 45 -4.80 11.93 -9.92
CA LEU A 45 -4.82 13.29 -9.41
C LEU A 45 -4.69 14.30 -10.56
N ASP A 46 -5.31 15.47 -10.40
CA ASP A 46 -5.18 16.55 -11.38
C ASP A 46 -3.73 17.01 -11.48
N GLN A 47 -3.10 16.77 -12.62
CA GLN A 47 -1.71 17.12 -12.89
C GLN A 47 -1.44 18.63 -12.76
N LYS A 48 -2.43 19.50 -12.98
CA LYS A 48 -2.26 20.94 -12.78
C LYS A 48 -2.16 21.30 -11.30
N ALA A 49 -2.89 20.60 -10.45
CA ALA A 49 -2.93 20.85 -9.01
C ALA A 49 -1.80 20.13 -8.27
N TYR A 50 -1.45 18.92 -8.72
CA TYR A 50 -0.53 18.02 -8.02
C TYR A 50 0.76 17.72 -8.80
N GLY A 51 0.99 18.30 -9.96
CA GLY A 51 2.20 18.08 -10.76
C GLY A 51 2.37 16.63 -11.22
N ASP A 52 3.63 16.23 -11.47
CA ASP A 52 3.96 14.85 -11.87
C ASP A 52 3.82 13.89 -10.68
N GLN A 53 2.95 12.90 -10.86
CA GLN A 53 2.61 11.88 -9.87
C GLN A 53 2.95 10.46 -10.38
N THR A 54 3.86 10.37 -11.35
CA THR A 54 4.33 9.11 -11.92
C THR A 54 5.01 8.26 -10.85
N SER A 55 4.54 7.03 -10.68
CA SER A 55 5.14 6.06 -9.75
C SER A 55 6.62 5.84 -10.07
N GLN A 56 7.45 5.83 -9.02
CA GLN A 56 8.89 5.53 -9.11
C GLN A 56 9.19 4.04 -9.05
N ILE A 57 8.17 3.16 -8.93
CA ILE A 57 8.36 1.71 -9.03
C ILE A 57 8.75 1.35 -10.47
N THR A 58 10.04 1.09 -10.69
CA THR A 58 10.58 0.61 -11.96
C THR A 58 10.51 -0.91 -12.12
N LYS A 59 10.77 -1.41 -13.33
CA LYS A 59 10.73 -2.84 -13.66
C LYS A 59 11.74 -3.65 -12.84
N GLU A 60 12.93 -3.10 -12.66
CA GLU A 60 14.06 -3.72 -11.97
C GLU A 60 13.72 -4.05 -10.50
N HIS A 61 12.86 -3.24 -9.87
CA HIS A 61 12.41 -3.49 -8.50
C HIS A 61 11.61 -4.78 -8.36
N ILE A 62 10.88 -5.22 -9.40
CA ILE A 62 9.88 -6.29 -9.26
C ILE A 62 10.13 -7.51 -10.15
N GLU A 63 10.78 -7.35 -11.30
CA GLU A 63 10.89 -8.41 -12.33
C GLU A 63 11.50 -9.72 -11.80
N HIS A 64 12.51 -9.61 -10.92
CA HIS A 64 13.21 -10.76 -10.36
C HIS A 64 12.34 -11.63 -9.44
N ASN A 65 11.17 -11.12 -9.02
CA ASN A 65 10.24 -11.82 -8.15
C ASN A 65 8.98 -12.35 -8.86
N LEU A 66 8.90 -12.27 -10.19
CA LEU A 66 7.71 -12.67 -10.98
C LEU A 66 7.75 -14.12 -11.50
N LYS A 67 8.62 -14.96 -10.93
CA LYS A 67 8.74 -16.40 -11.29
C LYS A 67 8.95 -16.66 -12.79
N GLY A 68 9.72 -15.79 -13.45
CA GLY A 68 10.04 -15.90 -14.87
C GLY A 68 9.00 -15.29 -15.82
N LEU A 69 7.90 -14.73 -15.30
CA LEU A 69 6.97 -13.93 -16.09
C LEU A 69 7.52 -12.52 -16.31
N SER A 70 7.30 -11.96 -17.49
CA SER A 70 7.36 -10.51 -17.69
C SER A 70 6.22 -9.81 -16.94
N ILE A 71 6.36 -8.50 -16.70
CA ILE A 71 5.32 -7.69 -16.06
C ILE A 71 4.01 -7.75 -16.86
N ASP A 72 4.08 -7.64 -18.18
CA ASP A 72 2.89 -7.67 -19.05
C ASP A 72 2.17 -9.03 -19.01
N GLU A 73 2.93 -10.14 -18.99
CA GLU A 73 2.36 -11.48 -18.80
C GLU A 73 1.71 -11.62 -17.42
N ALA A 74 2.37 -11.11 -16.37
CA ALA A 74 1.84 -11.16 -15.01
C ALA A 74 0.54 -10.34 -14.87
N ILE A 75 0.44 -9.17 -15.50
CA ILE A 75 -0.81 -8.39 -15.56
C ILE A 75 -1.89 -9.17 -16.33
N LYS A 76 -1.58 -9.64 -17.54
CA LYS A 76 -2.52 -10.37 -18.41
C LYS A 76 -3.07 -11.63 -17.74
N ASN A 77 -2.24 -12.31 -16.95
CA ASN A 77 -2.59 -13.53 -16.23
C ASN A 77 -3.24 -13.25 -14.86
N ASN A 78 -3.57 -12.00 -14.54
CA ASN A 78 -4.18 -11.58 -13.26
C ASN A 78 -3.32 -11.94 -12.03
N LYS A 79 -2.00 -11.87 -12.18
CA LYS A 79 -1.02 -12.24 -11.16
C LYS A 79 -0.47 -11.04 -10.39
N LEU A 80 -0.71 -9.81 -10.86
CA LEU A 80 -0.29 -8.59 -10.17
C LEU A 80 -1.46 -7.86 -9.53
N PHE A 81 -1.26 -7.46 -8.28
CA PHE A 81 -2.22 -6.76 -7.44
C PHE A 81 -1.59 -5.52 -6.82
N ILE A 82 -2.42 -4.61 -6.36
CA ILE A 82 -2.02 -3.36 -5.74
C ILE A 82 -2.93 -3.01 -4.57
N LEU A 83 -2.33 -2.62 -3.44
CA LEU A 83 -2.98 -1.84 -2.40
C LEU A 83 -2.55 -0.38 -2.59
N ASP A 84 -3.47 0.44 -3.08
CA ASP A 84 -3.19 1.82 -3.54
C ASP A 84 -3.94 2.85 -2.70
N HIS A 85 -3.20 3.47 -1.78
CA HIS A 85 -3.65 4.58 -0.94
C HIS A 85 -3.10 5.93 -1.40
N HIS A 86 -2.41 5.97 -2.54
CA HIS A 86 -1.71 7.16 -3.00
C HIS A 86 -2.67 8.35 -3.21
N ASP A 87 -3.59 8.22 -4.16
CA ASP A 87 -4.48 9.31 -4.57
C ASP A 87 -5.46 9.71 -3.48
N ALA A 88 -5.84 8.76 -2.61
CA ALA A 88 -6.73 9.01 -1.49
C ALA A 88 -6.08 9.89 -0.40
N LEU A 89 -4.76 9.77 -0.22
CA LEU A 89 -4.05 10.46 0.87
C LEU A 89 -3.22 11.66 0.42
N MET A 90 -2.66 11.65 -0.80
CA MET A 90 -1.79 12.71 -1.32
C MET A 90 -2.37 14.12 -1.11
N PRO A 91 -3.67 14.41 -1.38
CA PRO A 91 -4.26 15.73 -1.13
C PRO A 91 -4.22 16.22 0.32
N TYR A 92 -4.09 15.30 1.28
CA TYR A 92 -4.13 15.60 2.72
C TYR A 92 -2.75 15.54 3.38
N LEU A 93 -1.75 14.92 2.74
CA LEU A 93 -0.45 14.65 3.33
C LEU A 93 0.24 15.90 3.87
N ARG A 94 0.23 17.01 3.11
CA ARG A 94 0.85 18.26 3.55
C ARG A 94 0.26 18.72 4.88
N ARG A 95 -1.08 18.73 4.99
CA ARG A 95 -1.79 19.15 6.21
C ARG A 95 -1.57 18.18 7.37
N ILE A 96 -1.55 16.88 7.11
CA ILE A 96 -1.29 15.87 8.15
C ILE A 96 0.12 16.05 8.70
N ASN A 97 1.10 16.27 7.82
CA ASN A 97 2.51 16.34 8.19
C ASN A 97 2.92 17.67 8.85
N THR A 98 2.08 18.70 8.89
CA THR A 98 2.31 19.87 9.76
C THR A 98 2.00 19.62 11.23
N THR A 99 1.31 18.52 11.56
CA THR A 99 1.05 18.11 12.94
C THR A 99 2.26 17.39 13.56
N SER A 100 2.13 16.92 14.80
CA SER A 100 3.11 16.03 15.42
C SER A 100 3.21 14.65 14.73
N THR A 101 2.25 14.29 13.89
CA THR A 101 2.24 13.03 13.13
C THR A 101 3.01 13.19 11.82
N LYS A 102 3.57 12.08 11.33
CA LYS A 102 4.20 11.99 10.00
C LYS A 102 3.69 10.74 9.30
N THR A 103 3.30 10.89 8.04
CA THR A 103 2.88 9.78 7.20
C THR A 103 3.27 10.02 5.75
N TYR A 104 3.19 8.96 4.97
CA TYR A 104 3.35 8.94 3.52
C TYR A 104 2.03 8.52 2.92
N SER A 105 1.88 8.72 1.61
CA SER A 105 0.87 8.00 0.84
C SER A 105 1.56 6.80 0.20
N SER A 106 0.98 5.61 0.37
CA SER A 106 1.63 4.37 -0.01
C SER A 106 1.01 3.69 -1.22
N ARG A 107 1.83 3.07 -2.07
CA ARG A 107 1.43 2.00 -2.99
C ARG A 107 2.17 0.72 -2.67
N THR A 108 1.47 -0.40 -2.60
CA THR A 108 2.09 -1.72 -2.42
C THR A 108 1.76 -2.62 -3.59
N LEU A 109 2.76 -3.13 -4.29
CA LEU A 109 2.57 -4.15 -5.34
C LEU A 109 2.69 -5.54 -4.76
N LEU A 110 1.82 -6.44 -5.19
CA LEU A 110 1.79 -7.84 -4.76
C LEU A 110 1.72 -8.78 -5.97
N PHE A 111 2.34 -9.95 -5.84
CA PHE A 111 2.28 -11.04 -6.79
C PHE A 111 1.46 -12.19 -6.23
N LEU A 112 0.59 -12.77 -7.04
CA LEU A 112 -0.13 -14.00 -6.72
C LEU A 112 0.70 -15.23 -7.11
N GLU A 113 1.25 -15.89 -6.11
CA GLU A 113 2.06 -17.09 -6.26
C GLU A 113 1.22 -18.28 -6.79
N ASN A 114 1.90 -19.34 -7.21
CA ASN A 114 1.22 -20.54 -7.73
C ASN A 114 0.55 -21.38 -6.64
N ASP A 115 0.96 -21.22 -5.39
CA ASP A 115 0.32 -21.83 -4.21
C ASP A 115 -0.93 -21.07 -3.74
N GLY A 116 -1.29 -19.96 -4.41
CA GLY A 116 -2.46 -19.14 -4.11
C GLY A 116 -2.21 -18.05 -3.07
N THR A 117 -0.99 -17.92 -2.55
CA THR A 117 -0.63 -16.84 -1.60
C THR A 117 -0.27 -15.54 -2.33
N LEU A 118 -0.44 -14.42 -1.63
CA LEU A 118 0.06 -13.12 -2.09
C LEU A 118 1.45 -12.86 -1.49
N LYS A 119 2.37 -12.41 -2.34
CA LYS A 119 3.72 -11.99 -1.94
C LYS A 119 3.89 -10.49 -2.23
N PRO A 120 4.27 -9.66 -1.24
CA PRO A 120 4.59 -8.26 -1.51
C PRO A 120 5.88 -8.15 -2.33
N LEU A 121 5.88 -7.25 -3.32
CA LEU A 121 6.99 -7.03 -4.25
C LEU A 121 7.73 -5.72 -4.00
N ALA A 122 6.99 -4.65 -3.75
CA ALA A 122 7.54 -3.32 -3.53
C ALA A 122 6.53 -2.45 -2.78
N ILE A 123 7.05 -1.50 -2.00
CA ILE A 123 6.30 -0.42 -1.38
C ILE A 123 6.88 0.90 -1.86
N GLU A 124 6.06 1.72 -2.50
CA GLU A 124 6.37 3.13 -2.76
C GLU A 124 5.78 3.99 -1.64
N LEU A 125 6.62 4.84 -1.04
CA LEU A 125 6.20 5.85 -0.08
C LEU A 125 6.43 7.23 -0.67
N SER A 126 5.35 7.96 -0.90
CA SER A 126 5.34 9.28 -1.55
C SER A 126 5.01 10.40 -0.56
N LEU A 127 5.63 11.56 -0.77
CA LEU A 127 5.32 12.83 -0.11
C LEU A 127 5.02 13.89 -1.17
N PRO A 128 4.21 14.91 -0.86
CA PRO A 128 4.09 16.07 -1.72
C PRO A 128 5.45 16.77 -1.84
N HIS A 129 5.75 17.36 -3.00
CA HIS A 129 6.99 18.08 -3.22
C HIS A 129 7.14 19.23 -2.19
N PRO A 130 8.31 19.44 -1.57
CA PRO A 130 8.47 20.42 -0.50
C PRO A 130 8.01 21.84 -0.87
N ASP A 131 8.31 22.26 -2.10
CA ASP A 131 8.02 23.61 -2.61
C ASP A 131 6.55 23.88 -2.99
N GLY A 132 5.69 22.85 -3.00
CA GLY A 132 4.28 22.98 -3.36
C GLY A 132 3.73 21.75 -4.06
N ASP A 133 2.42 21.49 -3.91
CA ASP A 133 1.79 20.29 -4.44
C ASP A 133 1.83 20.26 -5.98
N GLN A 134 1.76 21.42 -6.64
CA GLN A 134 1.83 21.55 -8.10
C GLN A 134 3.17 21.09 -8.71
N PHE A 135 4.19 20.85 -7.89
CA PHE A 135 5.50 20.38 -8.35
C PHE A 135 5.66 18.86 -8.30
N GLY A 136 4.60 18.10 -7.99
CA GLY A 136 4.64 16.64 -8.00
C GLY A 136 4.79 16.03 -6.62
N CYS A 137 5.22 14.77 -6.61
CA CYS A 137 5.60 14.05 -5.41
C CYS A 137 7.08 13.69 -5.41
N ILE A 138 7.65 13.54 -4.22
CA ILE A 138 8.92 12.83 -4.02
C ILE A 138 8.62 11.46 -3.44
N SER A 139 9.12 10.40 -4.09
CA SER A 139 8.88 9.02 -3.69
C SER A 139 10.18 8.30 -3.37
N LYS A 140 10.09 7.30 -2.49
CA LYS A 140 11.09 6.25 -2.34
C LYS A 140 10.44 4.88 -2.47
N VAL A 141 11.12 3.98 -3.16
CA VAL A 141 10.68 2.60 -3.35
C VAL A 141 11.51 1.69 -2.46
N TYR A 142 10.83 0.78 -1.78
CA TYR A 142 11.41 -0.22 -0.89
C TYR A 142 11.02 -1.60 -1.38
N THR A 143 11.96 -2.53 -1.43
CA THR A 143 11.74 -3.93 -1.79
C THR A 143 11.95 -4.84 -0.57
N PRO A 144 11.37 -6.05 -0.56
CA PRO A 144 11.52 -7.00 0.53
C PRO A 144 12.97 -7.29 0.89
N SER A 145 13.30 -7.20 2.18
CA SER A 145 14.55 -7.68 2.75
C SER A 145 14.30 -8.26 4.14
N SER A 146 15.06 -9.30 4.50
CA SER A 146 15.02 -9.95 5.81
C SER A 146 16.31 -9.76 6.62
N GLN A 147 17.30 -9.06 6.07
CA GLN A 147 18.63 -8.96 6.64
C GLN A 147 19.01 -7.51 6.96
N GLY A 148 19.76 -7.33 8.04
CA GLY A 148 20.41 -6.06 8.37
C GLY A 148 19.46 -4.87 8.53
N ILE A 149 19.97 -3.70 8.11
CA ILE A 149 19.27 -2.42 8.20
C ILE A 149 18.12 -2.40 7.18
N GLU A 150 18.32 -3.00 6.02
CA GLU A 150 17.37 -3.11 4.93
C GLU A 150 16.10 -3.84 5.37
N GLY A 151 16.23 -4.92 6.13
CA GLY A 151 15.09 -5.62 6.71
C GLY A 151 14.31 -4.77 7.72
N SER A 152 15.01 -3.93 8.49
CA SER A 152 14.35 -2.98 9.41
C SER A 152 13.62 -1.87 8.65
N ILE A 153 14.23 -1.36 7.57
CA ILE A 153 13.62 -0.37 6.67
C ILE A 153 12.37 -0.96 5.99
N TRP A 154 12.43 -2.21 5.52
CA TRP A 154 11.28 -2.89 4.93
C TRP A 154 10.12 -3.02 5.92
N GLN A 155 10.40 -3.40 7.17
CA GLN A 155 9.38 -3.44 8.22
C GLN A 155 8.77 -2.06 8.50
N LEU A 156 9.57 -0.98 8.48
CA LEU A 156 9.06 0.38 8.60
C LEU A 156 8.20 0.78 7.40
N ALA A 157 8.55 0.38 6.18
CA ALA A 157 7.74 0.63 5.00
C ALA A 157 6.35 -0.05 5.13
N LYS A 158 6.31 -1.31 5.55
CA LYS A 158 5.05 -2.02 5.86
C LYS A 158 4.25 -1.33 6.95
N ALA A 159 4.91 -0.80 7.99
CA ALA A 159 4.23 -0.06 9.04
C ALA A 159 3.52 1.20 8.48
N TYR A 160 4.14 1.95 7.58
CA TYR A 160 3.49 3.11 6.94
C TYR A 160 2.30 2.70 6.06
N VAL A 161 2.40 1.58 5.33
CA VAL A 161 1.25 1.01 4.61
C VAL A 161 0.11 0.69 5.58
N ASN A 162 0.40 0.05 6.71
CA ASN A 162 -0.62 -0.29 7.70
C ASN A 162 -1.23 0.94 8.38
N VAL A 163 -0.47 2.04 8.55
CA VAL A 163 -1.02 3.33 9.01
C VAL A 163 -2.02 3.90 8.00
N ASN A 164 -1.67 3.87 6.71
CA ASN A 164 -2.56 4.30 5.63
C ASN A 164 -3.83 3.44 5.58
N ASP A 165 -3.65 2.12 5.59
CA ASP A 165 -4.75 1.16 5.50
C ASP A 165 -5.67 1.20 6.72
N SER A 166 -5.12 1.35 7.92
CA SER A 166 -5.92 1.50 9.15
C SER A 166 -6.78 2.78 9.13
N GLY A 167 -6.21 3.89 8.65
CA GLY A 167 -6.95 5.14 8.48
C GLY A 167 -8.07 5.02 7.44
N HIS A 168 -7.78 4.39 6.30
CA HIS A 168 -8.77 4.13 5.27
C HIS A 168 -9.86 3.16 5.76
N HIS A 169 -9.46 2.08 6.44
CA HIS A 169 -10.36 1.10 7.01
C HIS A 169 -11.37 1.76 7.96
N GLN A 170 -10.89 2.48 8.97
CA GLN A 170 -11.77 3.02 10.00
C GLN A 170 -12.70 4.12 9.47
N LEU A 171 -12.18 5.04 8.65
CA LEU A 171 -12.96 6.18 8.19
C LEU A 171 -13.79 5.87 6.95
N ILE A 172 -13.27 5.08 6.02
CA ILE A 172 -13.89 4.86 4.71
C ILE A 172 -14.59 3.51 4.65
N SER A 173 -13.86 2.40 4.81
CA SER A 173 -14.43 1.06 4.66
C SER A 173 -15.49 0.76 5.73
N HIS A 174 -15.23 1.19 6.96
CA HIS A 174 -16.09 0.94 8.11
C HIS A 174 -17.05 2.10 8.33
N TRP A 175 -16.59 3.24 8.88
CA TRP A 175 -17.50 4.34 9.24
C TRP A 175 -18.35 4.84 8.07
N LEU A 176 -17.74 5.30 6.99
CA LEU A 176 -18.48 5.88 5.87
C LEU A 176 -19.35 4.84 5.17
N LYS A 177 -18.76 3.74 4.68
CA LYS A 177 -19.44 2.77 3.82
C LYS A 177 -20.39 1.82 4.55
N THR A 178 -20.44 1.82 5.88
CA THR A 178 -21.47 1.07 6.63
C THR A 178 -22.34 1.99 7.47
N HIS A 179 -21.77 2.72 8.44
CA HIS A 179 -22.55 3.49 9.42
C HIS A 179 -23.17 4.75 8.81
N ALA A 180 -22.36 5.60 8.18
CA ALA A 180 -22.84 6.90 7.70
C ALA A 180 -23.77 6.77 6.49
N VAL A 181 -23.54 5.81 5.59
CA VAL A 181 -24.38 5.63 4.39
C VAL A 181 -25.70 4.93 4.69
N ILE A 182 -25.82 4.14 5.76
CA ILE A 182 -27.09 3.48 6.10
C ILE A 182 -28.04 4.41 6.85
N GLU A 183 -27.51 5.36 7.62
CA GLU A 183 -28.29 6.30 8.44
C GLU A 183 -29.40 7.04 7.67
N PRO A 184 -29.19 7.57 6.44
CA PRO A 184 -30.26 8.24 5.69
C PRO A 184 -31.42 7.35 5.26
N PHE A 185 -31.27 6.02 5.30
CA PHE A 185 -32.32 5.07 4.93
C PHE A 185 -33.13 4.54 6.12
N VAL A 186 -32.65 4.75 7.35
CA VAL A 186 -33.34 4.37 8.60
C VAL A 186 -34.38 5.43 8.95
#